data_AF-A0A1Q9T887-F1
#
_entry.id   AF-A0A1Q9T887-F1
#
_cell.length_a   1.000
_cell.length_b   1.000
_cell.length_c   1.000
_cell.angle_alpha   90.00
_cell.angle_beta   90.00
_cell.angle_gamma   90.00
#
_symmetry.space_group_name_H-M   'P 1'
#
loop_
_entity.id
_entity.type
_entity.pdbx_description
1 polymer ?
#
loop_
_entity_poly.entity_id
_entity_poly.type
_entity_poly.pdbx_seq_one_letter_code
_entity_poly.pdbx_strand_id
1 'polypeptide(L)' 'MYHACMSRVRTNIEIDDTYVETIMDRYGVRTKTHAVDLALRHLAGQPMSRQEALAMRGARAIEEVPDDLPPQGVA' A
#
# COMPACT_ATOMS: atom_id res chain seq x y z
N MET A 1 6.03 -11.62 -14.25
CA MET A 1 6.24 -10.88 -15.52
C MET A 1 4.92 -10.20 -15.83
N TYR A 2 4.67 -8.90 -15.70
CA TYR A 2 5.48 -7.70 -15.54
C TYR A 2 4.60 -6.71 -14.72
N HIS A 3 4.94 -6.38 -13.47
CA HIS A 3 4.31 -5.24 -12.76
C HIS A 3 5.26 -4.04 -12.65
N ALA A 4 6.37 -4.07 -13.40
CA ALA A 4 7.41 -3.06 -13.27
C ALA A 4 7.15 -1.78 -14.09
N CYS A 5 6.03 -1.65 -14.82
CA CYS A 5 5.82 -0.49 -15.66
C CYS A 5 4.33 -0.17 -15.89
N MET A 6 3.59 0.08 -14.81
CA MET A 6 2.42 0.95 -14.78
C MET A 6 2.30 1.46 -13.34
N SER A 7 2.08 2.72 -13.02
CA SER A 7 1.84 3.92 -13.82
C SER A 7 1.57 4.99 -12.76
N ARG A 8 2.50 5.92 -12.49
CA ARG A 8 2.17 7.03 -11.57
C ARG A 8 1.07 7.84 -12.26
N VAL A 9 -0.19 7.57 -11.92
CA VAL A 9 -1.35 8.25 -12.50
C VAL A 9 -1.46 9.62 -11.83
N ARG A 10 -1.61 10.67 -12.64
CA ARG A 10 -1.94 11.99 -12.11
C ARG A 10 -3.42 11.98 -11.75
N THR A 11 -3.70 11.98 -10.45
CA THR A 11 -5.05 12.06 -9.91
C THR A 11 -5.18 13.38 -9.17
N ASN A 12 -6.24 14.14 -9.45
CA ASN A 12 -6.57 15.32 -8.67
C ASN A 12 -7.44 14.87 -7.49
N ILE A 13 -6.89 14.94 -6.28
CA ILE A 13 -7.57 14.64 -5.02
C ILE A 13 -7.39 15.82 -4.07
N GLU A 14 -8.41 16.11 -3.28
CA GLU A 14 -8.32 17.08 -2.19
C GLU A 14 -7.81 16.38 -0.92
N ILE A 15 -6.84 17.00 -0.24
CA ILE A 15 -6.21 16.49 0.98
C ILE A 15 -6.00 17.65 1.94
N ASP A 16 -6.18 17.40 3.24
CA ASP A 16 -5.90 18.38 4.29
C ASP A 16 -4.38 18.56 4.43
N ASP A 17 -3.92 19.80 4.32
CA ASP A 17 -2.49 20.10 4.33
C ASP A 17 -1.84 19.80 5.69
N THR A 18 -2.60 19.90 6.77
CA THR A 18 -2.12 19.64 8.14
C THR A 18 -1.63 18.20 8.30
N TYR A 19 -2.33 17.23 7.69
CA TYR A 19 -1.91 15.83 7.71
C TYR A 19 -0.68 15.60 6.84
N VAL A 20 -0.61 16.27 5.69
CA VAL A 20 0.54 16.16 4.79
C VAL A 20 1.79 16.71 5.45
N GLU A 21 1.71 17.89 6.08
CA GLU A 21 2.79 18.51 6.85
C GLU A 21 3.24 17.62 8.00
N THR A 22 2.30 17.07 8.77
CA THR A 22 2.62 16.12 9.86
C THR A 22 3.42 14.91 9.36
N ILE A 23 3.08 14.38 8.18
CA ILE A 23 3.80 13.26 7.56
C ILE A 23 5.17 13.73 7.04
N MET A 24 5.24 14.91 6.43
CA MET A 24 6.48 15.50 5.93
C MET A 24 7.50 15.69 7.06
N ASP A 25 7.07 16.23 8.21
CA ASP A 25 7.91 16.44 9.39
C ASP A 25 8.32 15.12 10.03
N ARG A 26 7.37 14.19 10.19
CA ARG A 26 7.63 12.90 10.84
C ARG A 26 8.60 12.01 10.06
N TYR A 27 8.53 12.04 8.73
CA TYR A 27 9.31 11.14 7.87
C TYR A 27 10.38 11.86 7.03
N GLY A 28 10.56 13.18 7.20
CA GLY A 28 11.59 13.97 6.56
C GLY A 28 11.45 14.08 5.03
N VAL A 29 10.23 13.97 4.49
CA VAL A 29 9.98 14.01 3.04
C VAL A 29 9.75 15.43 2.56
N ARG A 30 10.36 15.79 1.43
CA ARG A 30 10.41 17.19 0.94
C ARG A 30 9.25 17.62 0.02
N THR A 31 8.38 16.69 -0.37
CA THR A 31 7.27 16.99 -1.29
C THR A 31 5.99 16.30 -0.85
N LYS A 32 4.85 16.98 -1.06
CA LYS A 32 3.51 16.43 -0.78
C LYS A 32 3.28 15.11 -1.51
N THR A 33 3.77 14.98 -2.74
CA THR A 33 3.68 13.72 -3.50
C THR A 33 4.44 12.57 -2.83
N HIS A 34 5.59 12.82 -2.20
CA HIS A 34 6.32 11.78 -1.46
C HIS A 34 5.63 11.44 -0.15
N ALA A 35 5.06 12.41 0.55
CA ALA A 35 4.27 12.15 1.75
C ALA A 35 3.06 11.26 1.44
N VAL A 36 2.34 11.54 0.35
CA VAL A 36 1.21 10.72 -0.10
C VAL A 36 1.66 9.33 -0.54
N ASP A 37 2.75 9.21 -1.32
CA ASP A 37 3.32 7.92 -1.73
C ASP A 37 3.70 7.06 -0.51
N LEU A 38 4.31 7.68 0.49
CA LEU A 38 4.70 7.01 1.74
C LEU A 38 3.48 6.52 2.53
N ALA A 39 2.47 7.38 2.69
CA ALA A 39 1.23 7.01 3.37
C ALA A 39 0.51 5.85 2.68
N LEU A 40 0.43 5.87 1.34
CA LEU A 40 -0.17 4.81 0.56
C LEU A 40 0.59 3.49 0.70
N ARG A 41 1.92 3.51 0.66
CA ARG A 41 2.74 2.30 0.89
C ARG A 41 2.57 1.74 2.30
N HIS A 42 2.39 2.61 3.29
CA HIS A 42 2.18 2.18 4.67
C HIS A 42 0.80 1.55 4.86
N LEU A 43 -0.25 2.13 4.26
CA LEU A 43 -1.64 1.66 4.36
C LEU A 43 -1.95 0.45 3.47
N ALA A 44 -1.40 0.39 2.26
CA ALA A 44 -1.57 -0.74 1.35
C ALA A 44 -0.80 -1.99 1.81
N GLY A 45 -0.03 -1.88 2.90
CA GLY A 45 0.91 -2.88 3.36
C GLY A 45 2.17 -2.94 2.47
N GLN A 46 3.29 -3.33 3.07
CA GLN A 46 4.35 -3.94 2.27
C GLN A 46 3.94 -5.40 2.08
N PRO A 47 3.36 -5.81 0.94
CA PRO A 47 3.15 -7.23 0.70
C PRO A 47 4.52 -7.92 0.79
N MET A 48 4.60 -9.02 1.54
CA MET A 48 5.79 -9.87 1.53
C MET A 48 6.20 -10.13 0.08
N SER A 49 7.50 -10.07 -0.18
CA SER A 49 8.01 -10.55 -1.46
C SER A 49 7.59 -12.01 -1.67
N ARG A 50 7.48 -12.43 -2.94
CA ARG A 50 7.14 -13.83 -3.26
C ARG A 50 8.09 -14.82 -2.56
N GLN A 51 9.37 -14.47 -2.40
CA GLN A 51 10.34 -15.31 -1.68
C GLN A 51 10.03 -15.38 -0.18
N GLU A 52 9.73 -14.27 0.48
CA GLU A 52 9.35 -14.25 1.90
C GLU A 52 8.06 -15.03 2.14
N ALA A 53 7.04 -14.85 1.28
CA ALA A 53 5.80 -15.61 1.35
C ALA A 53 6.02 -17.12 1.16
N LEU A 54 6.95 -17.51 0.27
CA LEU A 54 7.32 -18.92 0.08
C LEU A 54 8.12 -19.47 1.26
N ALA A 55 8.99 -18.67 1.87
CA ALA A 55 9.73 -19.05 3.07
C ALA A 55 8.80 -19.25 4.28
N MET A 56 7.68 -18.53 4.33
CA MET A 56 6.63 -18.68 5.34
C MET A 56 5.67 -19.85 5.08
N ARG A 57 5.83 -20.63 4.00
CA ARG A 57 4.97 -21.80 3.72
C ARG A 57 5.06 -22.80 4.88
N GLY A 58 3.92 -23.10 5.49
CA GLY A 58 3.84 -24.04 6.62
C GLY A 58 3.91 -23.37 8.00
N ALA A 59 4.02 -22.04 8.08
CA ALA A 59 4.05 -21.28 9.33
C ALA A 59 2.73 -21.31 10.13
N ARG A 60 1.62 -21.80 9.54
CA ARG A 60 0.27 -21.79 10.15
C ARG A 60 -0.12 -20.42 10.72
N ALA A 61 0.24 -19.34 10.00
CA ALA A 61 0.06 -17.97 10.46
C ALA A 61 -1.39 -17.45 10.37
N ILE A 62 -2.30 -18.23 9.79
CA ILE A 62 -3.72 -17.91 9.67
C ILE A 62 -4.47 -18.89 10.57
N GLU A 63 -5.08 -18.38 11.65
CA GLU A 63 -5.85 -19.18 12.60
C GLU A 63 -7.25 -19.50 12.04
N GLU A 64 -7.91 -18.49 11.48
CA GLU A 64 -9.20 -18.61 10.79
C GLU A 64 -9.06 -18.05 9.37
N VAL A 65 -9.37 -18.87 8.37
CA VAL A 65 -9.28 -18.49 6.96
C VAL A 65 -10.50 -17.61 6.64
N PRO A 66 -10.32 -16.34 6.21
CA PRO A 66 -11.45 -15.50 5.81
C PRO A 66 -12.20 -16.11 4.63
N ASP A 67 -13.51 -15.87 4.57
CA ASP A 67 -14.33 -16.28 3.42
C ASP A 67 -13.82 -15.64 2.12
N ASP A 68 -13.80 -16.43 1.04
CA ASP A 68 -13.45 -15.94 -0.30
C ASP A 68 -14.54 -15.00 -0.81
N LEU A 69 -14.34 -13.70 -0.60
CA LEU A 69 -15.26 -12.66 -1.08
C LEU A 69 -14.93 -12.28 -2.53
N PRO A 70 -15.92 -12.24 -3.44
CA PRO A 70 -15.70 -11.74 -4.79
C PRO A 70 -15.32 -10.24 -4.76
N PRO A 71 -14.56 -9.76 -5.76
CA PRO A 71 -14.21 -8.35 -5.86
C PRO A 71 -15.47 -7.50 -5.95
N GLN A 72 -15.54 -6.48 -5.09
CA GLN A 72 -16.68 -5.56 -5.04
C GLN A 72 -16.66 -4.68 -6.30
N GLY A 73 -17.59 -4.91 -7.24
CA GLY A 73 -17.75 -4.07 -8.42
C GLY A 73 -18.05 -4.77 -9.75
N VAL A 74 -18.29 -6.09 -9.78
CA VAL A 74 -18.85 -6.74 -10.97
C VAL A 74 -20.38 -6.67 -10.94
N ALA A 75 -20.93 -5.60 -11.52
CA ALA A 75 -22.35 -5.45 -11.85
C ALA A 75 -22.58 -5.75 -13.33
#